data_AF-A0A5P5ZN49-F1
#
_entry.id   AF-A0A5P5ZN49-F1
#
_cell.length_a   1.000
_cell.length_b   1.000
_cell.length_c   1.000
_cell.angle_alpha   90.00
_cell.angle_beta   90.00
_cell.angle_gamma   90.00
#
_symmetry.space_group_name_H-M   'P 1'
#
loop_
_entity.id
_entity.type
_entity.pdbx_description
1 polymer ?
#
loop_
_entity_poly.entity_id
_entity_poly.type
_entity_poly.pdbx_seq_one_letter_code
_entity_poly.pdbx_strand_id
1 'polypeptide(L)'
;MKNCFLVLTLAATLFTACSKPENNNTENAESSLEQEAQILKCENGSTLTAIYFADGDMVAVKIKKDQEKEEKLSARGTNQNGDPFFGNSTYTWELLEDGKAGRLTHKDGSDCIYR
;
A
#
# COMPACT_ATOMS: atom_id res chain seq x y z
N MET A 1 32.27 -60.21 -4.11
CA MET A 1 31.74 -59.50 -5.29
C MET A 1 30.64 -58.56 -4.77
N LYS A 2 30.96 -57.29 -4.51
CA LYS A 2 30.88 -56.15 -5.44
C LYS A 2 29.42 -55.82 -5.81
N ASN A 3 28.90 -54.82 -5.10
CA ASN A 3 27.87 -53.83 -5.43
C ASN A 3 26.50 -54.32 -5.97
N CYS A 4 25.42 -53.87 -5.32
CA CYS A 4 24.65 -52.77 -5.90
C CYS A 4 23.69 -52.14 -4.88
N PHE A 5 23.76 -50.81 -4.84
CA PHE A 5 22.86 -49.89 -4.17
C PHE A 5 21.42 -50.09 -4.64
N LEU A 6 20.46 -50.01 -3.71
CA LEU A 6 19.22 -49.30 -4.01
C LEU A 6 18.70 -48.62 -2.73
N VAL A 7 18.91 -47.30 -2.69
CA VAL A 7 18.32 -46.39 -1.73
C VAL A 7 16.85 -46.24 -2.11
N LEU A 8 15.93 -46.57 -1.21
CA LEU A 8 14.53 -46.19 -1.31
C LEU A 8 14.16 -45.39 -0.04
N THR A 9 14.49 -44.11 -0.07
CA THR A 9 14.01 -43.13 0.90
C THR A 9 12.52 -42.90 0.69
N LEU A 10 11.70 -43.57 1.49
CA LEU A 10 10.27 -43.30 1.56
C LEU A 10 10.06 -42.10 2.51
N ALA A 11 10.16 -40.89 1.96
CA ALA A 11 9.80 -39.67 2.66
C ALA A 11 8.27 -39.61 2.79
N ALA A 12 7.76 -40.00 3.96
CA ALA A 12 6.35 -39.81 4.31
C ALA A 12 6.12 -38.32 4.63
N THR A 13 5.76 -37.53 3.62
CA THR A 13 5.18 -36.21 3.83
C THR A 13 3.74 -36.39 4.32
N LEU A 14 3.57 -36.32 5.64
CA LEU A 14 2.26 -36.16 6.26
C LEU A 14 1.71 -34.79 5.85
N PHE A 15 0.72 -34.77 4.96
CA PHE A 15 -0.13 -33.62 4.77
C PHE A 15 -0.95 -33.43 6.05
N THR A 16 -0.46 -32.60 6.97
CA THR A 16 -1.31 -32.04 8.02
C THR A 16 -2.26 -31.07 7.33
N ALA A 17 -3.44 -31.57 6.95
CA ALA A 17 -4.56 -30.72 6.58
C ALA A 17 -4.88 -29.83 7.78
N CYS A 18 -4.54 -28.55 7.66
CA CYS A 18 -4.91 -27.53 8.62
C CYS A 18 -6.43 -27.32 8.47
N SER A 19 -7.23 -28.08 9.21
CA SER A 19 -8.66 -27.84 9.34
C SER A 19 -8.85 -26.56 10.14
N LYS A 20 -8.93 -25.43 9.45
CA LYS A 20 -9.38 -24.18 10.06
C LYS A 20 -10.86 -24.38 10.46
N PRO A 21 -11.25 -24.17 11.73
CA PRO A 21 -12.64 -24.24 12.10
C PRO A 21 -13.40 -23.15 11.33
N GLU A 22 -14.41 -23.60 10.59
CA GLU A 22 -15.36 -22.79 9.86
C GLU A 22 -16.24 -22.07 10.89
N ASN A 23 -15.82 -20.85 11.24
CA ASN A 23 -16.66 -19.96 12.02
C ASN A 23 -17.64 -19.32 11.03
N ASN A 24 -18.87 -19.82 11.01
CA ASN A 24 -20.01 -19.17 10.36
C ASN A 24 -20.29 -17.84 11.06
N ASN A 25 -19.57 -16.81 10.64
CA ASN A 25 -20.00 -15.44 10.84
C ASN A 25 -20.14 -14.83 9.45
N THR A 26 -21.39 -14.81 8.97
CA THR A 26 -21.80 -14.00 7.82
C THR A 26 -21.74 -12.54 8.25
N GLU A 27 -20.54 -11.99 8.33
CA GLU A 27 -20.33 -10.56 8.16
C GLU A 27 -20.03 -10.36 6.68
N ASN A 28 -20.91 -9.62 6.02
CA ASN A 28 -20.69 -9.10 4.69
C ASN A 28 -19.51 -8.12 4.75
N ALA A 29 -18.29 -8.65 4.78
CA ALA A 29 -17.08 -7.90 4.54
C ALA A 29 -17.03 -7.66 3.03
N GLU A 30 -17.73 -6.61 2.57
CA GLU A 30 -17.25 -5.91 1.39
C GLU A 30 -15.78 -5.64 1.63
N SER A 31 -14.90 -6.35 0.92
CA SER A 31 -13.47 -6.05 0.93
C SER A 31 -13.35 -4.62 0.44
N SER A 32 -13.19 -3.68 1.36
CA SER A 32 -13.01 -2.27 1.03
C SER A 32 -11.88 -2.18 0.02
N LEU A 33 -12.14 -1.56 -1.13
CA LEU A 33 -11.12 -1.25 -2.12
C LEU A 33 -10.13 -0.18 -1.61
N GLU A 34 -10.33 0.31 -0.39
CA GLU A 34 -9.49 1.28 0.31
C GLU A 34 -8.58 0.59 1.33
N GLN A 35 -7.32 1.04 1.38
CA GLN A 35 -6.34 0.68 2.40
C GLN A 35 -6.58 1.44 3.70
N GLU A 36 -5.94 1.00 4.78
CA GLU A 36 -5.97 1.74 6.05
C GLU A 36 -5.38 3.15 5.89
N ALA A 37 -5.96 4.11 6.63
CA ALA A 37 -5.51 5.48 6.62
C ALA A 37 -4.11 5.62 7.25
N GLN A 38 -3.19 6.23 6.51
CA GLN A 38 -1.88 6.61 7.01
C GLN A 38 -1.94 8.05 7.50
N ILE A 39 -1.58 8.27 8.77
CA ILE A 39 -1.50 9.62 9.35
C ILE A 39 -0.03 9.97 9.49
N LEU A 40 0.41 10.92 8.68
CA LEU A 40 1.81 11.33 8.54
C LEU A 40 2.00 12.75 9.05
N LYS A 41 3.22 13.08 9.48
CA LYS A 41 3.59 14.40 9.99
C LYS A 41 4.73 15.02 9.21
N CYS A 42 4.64 16.32 9.03
CA CYS A 42 5.70 17.18 8.50
C CYS A 42 6.43 17.88 9.66
N GLU A 43 7.69 18.28 9.45
CA GLU A 43 8.49 18.98 10.47
C GLU A 43 7.88 20.32 10.91
N ASN A 44 7.09 20.96 10.04
CA ASN A 44 6.38 22.20 10.37
C ASN A 44 5.15 21.99 11.29
N GLY A 45 4.88 20.75 11.71
CA GLY A 45 3.76 20.38 12.58
C GLY A 45 2.46 20.07 11.86
N SER A 46 2.38 20.25 10.53
CA SER A 46 1.21 19.85 9.75
C SER A 46 1.08 18.32 9.66
N THR A 47 -0.16 17.90 9.41
CA THR A 47 -0.57 16.50 9.33
C THR A 47 -1.16 16.18 7.97
N LEU A 48 -0.94 14.96 7.50
CA LEU A 48 -1.52 14.45 6.26
C LEU A 48 -2.15 13.08 6.52
N THR A 49 -3.44 12.95 6.23
CA THR A 49 -4.08 11.64 6.12
C THR A 49 -4.03 11.20 4.66
N ALA A 50 -3.47 10.02 4.38
CA ALA A 50 -3.43 9.41 3.06
C ALA A 50 -4.17 8.06 3.07
N ILE A 51 -5.08 7.86 2.11
CA ILE A 51 -5.86 6.62 1.95
C ILE A 51 -5.73 6.18 0.50
N TYR A 52 -5.04 5.07 0.26
CA TYR A 52 -4.89 4.48 -1.07
C TYR A 52 -6.09 3.62 -1.41
N PHE A 53 -6.55 3.65 -2.65
CA PHE A 53 -7.70 2.87 -3.08
C PHE A 53 -7.64 2.50 -4.57
N ALA A 54 -8.35 1.43 -4.94
CA ALA A 54 -8.55 1.07 -6.34
C ALA A 54 -9.58 2.00 -6.99
N ASP A 55 -9.21 2.61 -8.12
CA ASP A 55 -10.03 3.50 -8.94
C ASP A 55 -10.12 2.93 -10.36
N GLY A 56 -11.04 1.98 -10.54
CA GLY A 56 -11.06 1.13 -11.73
C GLY A 56 -9.81 0.24 -11.77
N ASP A 57 -9.08 0.30 -12.88
CA ASP A 57 -7.85 -0.47 -13.09
C ASP A 57 -6.57 0.24 -12.57
N MET A 58 -6.74 1.38 -11.89
CA MET A 58 -5.63 2.20 -11.38
C MET A 58 -5.66 2.33 -9.86
N VAL A 59 -4.55 2.76 -9.28
CA VAL A 59 -4.47 3.19 -7.88
C VAL A 59 -4.64 4.70 -7.80
N ALA A 60 -5.40 5.16 -6.83
CA ALA A 60 -5.53 6.57 -6.46
C ALA A 60 -5.29 6.75 -4.96
N VAL A 61 -5.12 8.01 -4.54
CA VAL A 61 -4.97 8.37 -3.14
C VAL A 61 -5.91 9.51 -2.78
N LYS A 62 -6.65 9.37 -1.68
CA LYS A 62 -7.32 10.47 -1.01
C LYS A 62 -6.34 11.07 -0.02
N ILE A 63 -6.14 12.39 -0.09
CA ILE A 63 -5.33 13.12 0.87
C ILE A 63 -6.18 14.13 1.62
N LYS A 64 -5.89 14.30 2.91
CA LYS A 64 -6.43 15.40 3.72
C LYS A 64 -5.30 16.02 4.53
N LYS A 65 -4.90 17.22 4.15
CA LYS A 65 -3.88 17.99 4.86
C LYS A 65 -4.56 18.81 5.96
N ASP A 66 -4.15 18.60 7.21
CA ASP A 66 -4.71 19.28 8.39
C ASP A 66 -6.25 19.21 8.45
N GLN A 67 -6.91 20.37 8.49
CA GLN A 67 -8.37 20.51 8.46
C GLN A 67 -8.88 20.94 7.08
N GLU A 68 -8.04 20.88 6.04
CA GLU A 68 -8.44 21.16 4.67
C GLU A 68 -9.44 20.11 4.15
N LYS A 69 -10.02 20.40 2.99
CA LYS A 69 -10.90 19.47 2.29
C LYS A 69 -10.09 18.25 1.82
N GLU A 70 -10.72 17.09 1.84
CA GLU A 70 -10.17 15.90 1.19
C GLU A 70 -10.06 16.12 -0.33
N GLU A 71 -8.92 15.75 -0.89
CA GLU A 71 -8.61 15.81 -2.32
C GLU A 71 -8.29 14.40 -2.84
N LYS A 72 -8.89 14.03 -3.97
CA LYS A 72 -8.54 12.81 -4.71
C LYS A 72 -7.41 13.10 -5.68
N LEU A 73 -6.33 12.33 -5.60
CA LEU A 73 -5.21 12.35 -6.53
C LEU A 73 -5.16 11.03 -7.32
N SER A 74 -5.07 11.13 -8.64
CA SER A 74 -4.92 9.97 -9.52
C SER A 74 -3.43 9.69 -9.77
N ALA A 75 -3.07 8.43 -9.97
CA ALA A 75 -1.72 8.07 -10.41
C ALA A 75 -1.34 8.81 -11.70
N ARG A 76 -0.10 9.29 -11.77
CA ARG A 76 0.45 10.03 -12.91
C ARG A 76 1.70 9.39 -13.52
N GLY A 77 2.26 8.38 -12.87
CA GLY A 77 3.43 7.64 -13.33
C GLY A 77 4.44 7.48 -12.20
N THR A 78 5.71 7.43 -12.58
CA THR A 78 6.85 7.38 -11.65
C THR A 78 7.78 8.57 -11.85
N ASN A 79 8.46 8.98 -10.79
CA ASN A 79 9.49 10.03 -10.84
C ASN A 79 10.83 9.47 -11.35
N GLN A 80 11.89 10.29 -11.33
CA GLN A 80 13.22 9.90 -11.81
C GLN A 80 13.86 8.73 -11.04
N ASN A 81 13.42 8.47 -9.80
CA ASN A 81 13.89 7.36 -8.98
C ASN A 81 13.07 6.08 -9.20
N GLY A 82 11.99 6.15 -9.98
CA GLY A 82 11.03 5.05 -10.14
C GLY A 82 9.92 5.04 -9.10
N ASP A 83 9.85 6.03 -8.20
CA ASP A 83 8.81 6.10 -7.17
C ASP A 83 7.48 6.59 -7.77
N PRO A 84 6.34 5.98 -7.43
CA PRO A 84 5.04 6.43 -7.92
C PRO A 84 4.70 7.85 -7.46
N PHE A 85 4.02 8.60 -8.32
CA PHE A 85 3.42 9.88 -7.94
C PHE A 85 1.98 10.02 -8.40
N PHE A 86 1.24 10.80 -7.63
CA PHE A 86 -0.19 11.03 -7.77
C PHE A 86 -0.43 12.53 -7.86
N GLY A 87 -1.44 12.97 -8.60
CA GLY A 87 -1.71 14.41 -8.66
C GLY A 87 -3.04 14.83 -9.27
N ASN A 88 -3.45 16.02 -8.87
CA ASN A 88 -4.57 16.77 -9.43
C ASN A 88 -4.11 18.20 -9.78
N SER A 89 -5.04 19.15 -9.94
CA SER A 89 -4.71 20.55 -10.27
C SER A 89 -4.10 21.36 -9.10
N THR A 90 -4.16 20.83 -7.88
CA THR A 90 -3.80 21.54 -6.66
C THR A 90 -2.56 20.91 -6.00
N TYR A 91 -2.47 19.59 -6.01
CA TYR A 91 -1.46 18.84 -5.28
C TYR A 91 -0.78 17.78 -6.15
N THR A 92 0.51 17.56 -5.88
CA THR A 92 1.29 16.40 -6.31
C THR A 92 1.80 15.68 -5.06
N TRP A 93 1.58 14.37 -4.99
CA TRP A 93 2.04 13.49 -3.93
C TRP A 93 3.03 12.48 -4.52
N GLU A 94 4.31 12.64 -4.19
CA GLU A 94 5.39 11.74 -4.61
C GLU A 94 5.74 10.80 -3.46
N LEU A 95 5.67 9.50 -3.69
CA LEU A 95 6.15 8.53 -2.70
C LEU A 95 7.68 8.61 -2.59
N LEU A 96 8.19 8.32 -1.39
CA LEU A 96 9.60 8.06 -1.17
C LEU A 96 9.84 6.53 -1.15
N GLU A 97 11.11 6.14 -1.25
CA GLU A 97 11.60 4.78 -1.47
C GLU A 97 11.02 3.71 -0.51
N ASP A 98 10.59 4.10 0.70
CA ASP A 98 10.00 3.19 1.69
C ASP A 98 8.49 2.92 1.49
N GLY A 99 7.83 3.63 0.57
CA GLY A 99 6.40 3.55 0.30
C GLY A 99 5.50 3.99 1.47
N LYS A 100 6.08 4.56 2.53
CA LYS A 100 5.39 4.96 3.77
C LYS A 100 5.49 6.46 4.02
N ALA A 101 6.48 7.10 3.42
CA ALA A 101 6.64 8.54 3.42
C ALA A 101 6.42 9.11 2.02
N GLY A 102 6.21 10.42 1.95
CA GLY A 102 6.05 11.11 0.67
C GLY A 102 6.24 12.61 0.76
N ARG A 103 6.41 13.23 -0.40
CA ARG A 103 6.45 14.68 -0.56
C ARG A 103 5.12 15.15 -1.13
N LEU A 104 4.46 16.06 -0.42
CA LEU A 104 3.29 16.76 -0.93
C LEU A 104 3.71 18.16 -1.40
N THR A 105 3.52 18.41 -2.69
CA THR A 105 3.81 19.69 -3.35
C THR A 105 2.50 20.35 -3.76
N HIS A 106 2.24 21.57 -3.30
CA HIS A 106 1.12 22.38 -3.72
C HIS A 106 1.42 23.09 -5.05
N LYS A 107 0.39 23.49 -5.78
CA LYS A 107 0.50 24.15 -7.11
C LYS A 107 1.27 25.48 -7.09
N ASP A 108 1.44 26.11 -5.93
CA ASP A 108 2.26 27.31 -5.77
C ASP A 108 3.76 27.02 -5.58
N GLY A 109 4.14 25.74 -5.58
CA GLY A 109 5.51 25.27 -5.41
C GLY A 109 5.94 25.06 -3.96
N SER A 110 5.08 25.35 -2.96
CA SER A 110 5.35 24.97 -1.58
C SER A 110 5.24 23.47 -1.39
N ASP A 111 6.17 22.88 -0.63
CA ASP A 111 6.17 21.44 -0.36
C ASP A 111 6.43 21.11 1.11
N CYS A 112 6.08 19.88 1.49
CA CYS A 112 6.66 19.25 2.66
C CYS A 112 6.80 17.73 2.51
N ILE A 113 7.77 17.17 3.20
CA ILE A 113 7.96 15.74 3.39
C ILE A 113 7.17 15.30 4.62
N TYR A 114 6.29 14.31 4.44
CA TYR A 114 5.48 13.70 5.49
C TYR A 114 5.97 12.29 5.79
N ARG A 115 6.10 11.95 7.08
CA ARG A 115 6.60 10.67 7.61
C ARG A 115 5.78 10.16 8.78
#